data_AF-A0A7Y4NDM8-F1
#
_entry.id   AF-A0A7Y4NDM8-F1
#
_cell.length_a   1.000
_cell.length_b   1.000
_cell.length_c   1.000
_cell.angle_alpha   90.00
_cell.angle_beta   90.00
_cell.angle_gamma   90.00
#
_symmetry.space_group_name_H-M   'P 1'
#
loop_
_entity.id
_entity.type
_entity.pdbx_description
1 polymer ?
#
loop_
_entity_poly.entity_id
_entity_poly.type
_entity_poly.pdbx_seq_one_letter_code
_entity_poly.pdbx_strand_id
1 'polypeptide(L)'
;MGVLLALGTSPVRVEVLEDTRAQVVRADGGQACRVERWRLPPGVREGDVVVDGRLDPERTEALRQEVARKRAALAVPLPPGLQL
;
A
#
# COMPACT_ATOMS: atom_id res chain seq x y z
N MET A 1 -9.84 11.61 -18.55
CA MET A 1 -10.08 10.17 -18.72
C MET A 1 -9.67 9.47 -17.42
N GLY A 2 -10.60 9.35 -16.47
CA GLY A 2 -10.33 8.63 -15.22
C GLY A 2 -10.50 7.13 -15.48
N VAL A 3 -9.43 6.35 -15.31
CA VAL A 3 -9.51 4.90 -15.43
C VAL A 3 -10.35 4.41 -14.25
N LEU A 4 -11.59 4.00 -14.52
CA LEU A 4 -12.36 3.16 -13.61
C LEU A 4 -11.59 1.85 -13.48
N LEU A 5 -10.65 1.79 -12.54
CA LEU A 5 -10.16 0.51 -12.09
C LEU A 5 -11.34 -0.13 -11.36
N ALA A 6 -12.03 -1.02 -12.06
CA ALA A 6 -12.45 -2.25 -11.40
C ALA A 6 -11.20 -2.71 -10.64
N LEU A 7 -11.28 -2.71 -9.31
CA LEU A 7 -10.29 -3.39 -8.49
C LEU A 7 -10.39 -4.85 -8.92
N GLY A 8 -9.69 -5.19 -10.00
CA GLY A 8 -9.69 -6.52 -10.56
C GLY A 8 -9.17 -7.50 -9.52
N THR A 9 -9.15 -8.77 -9.88
CA THR A 9 -8.61 -9.86 -9.06
C THR A 9 -7.16 -9.64 -8.58
N SER A 10 -6.44 -8.66 -9.15
CA SER A 10 -5.08 -8.30 -8.74
C SER A 10 -5.06 -7.56 -7.39
N PRO A 11 -4.23 -8.02 -6.43
CA PRO A 11 -4.04 -7.36 -5.14
C PRO A 11 -3.48 -5.94 -5.31
N VAL A 12 -4.04 -5.00 -4.55
CA VAL A 12 -3.60 -3.60 -4.49
C VAL A 12 -3.27 -3.19 -3.06
N ARG A 13 -2.29 -2.32 -2.90
CA ARG A 13 -1.93 -1.72 -1.61
C ARG A 13 -2.38 -0.27 -1.57
N VAL A 14 -3.04 0.15 -0.50
CA VAL A 14 -3.38 1.57 -0.27
C VAL A 14 -2.11 2.31 0.11
N GLU A 15 -1.72 3.32 -0.66
CA GLU A 15 -0.55 4.17 -0.35
C GLU A 15 -0.97 5.49 0.26
N VAL A 16 -2.03 6.10 -0.27
CA VAL A 16 -2.59 7.34 0.26
C VAL A 16 -4.10 7.20 0.34
N LEU A 17 -4.67 7.59 1.47
CA LEU A 17 -6.11 7.57 1.69
C LEU A 17 -6.62 8.99 1.96
N GLU A 18 -7.33 9.56 0.99
CA GLU A 18 -8.01 10.85 1.12
C GLU A 18 -9.51 10.64 1.41
N ASP A 19 -10.21 11.74 1.68
CA ASP A 19 -11.62 11.73 2.07
C ASP A 19 -12.53 11.10 0.99
N THR A 20 -12.30 11.46 -0.27
CA THR A 20 -13.12 11.00 -1.42
C THR A 20 -12.38 10.04 -2.35
N ARG A 21 -11.05 9.97 -2.24
CA ARG A 21 -10.18 9.22 -3.16
C ARG A 21 -9.09 8.47 -2.41
N ALA A 22 -8.51 7.49 -3.08
CA ALA A 22 -7.34 6.80 -2.59
C ALA A 22 -6.35 6.59 -3.73
N GLN A 23 -5.06 6.64 -3.41
CA GLN A 23 -4.02 6.15 -4.27
C GLN A 23 -3.66 4.73 -3.85
N VAL A 24 -3.69 3.81 -4.81
CA VAL A 24 -3.35 2.41 -4.60
C VAL A 24 -2.24 1.99 -5.56
N VAL A 25 -1.41 1.05 -5.15
CA VAL A 25 -0.34 0.47 -5.97
C VAL A 25 -0.65 -1.00 -6.22
N ARG A 26 -0.64 -1.43 -7.48
CA ARG A 26 -0.82 -2.84 -7.85
C ARG A 26 0.40 -3.66 -7.43
N ALA A 27 0.18 -4.80 -6.75
CA ALA A 27 1.28 -5.64 -6.31
C ALA A 27 2.01 -6.34 -7.46
N ASP A 28 1.32 -6.61 -8.59
CA ASP A 28 1.87 -7.31 -9.75
C ASP A 28 2.93 -6.52 -10.54
N GLY A 29 3.01 -5.20 -10.35
CA GLY A 29 3.91 -4.37 -11.17
C GLY A 29 4.25 -3.01 -10.60
N GLY A 30 3.89 -2.72 -9.35
CA GLY A 30 4.21 -1.45 -8.69
C GLY A 30 3.51 -0.23 -9.31
N GLN A 31 2.52 -0.43 -10.17
CA GLN A 31 1.83 0.68 -10.81
C GLN A 31 0.88 1.38 -9.83
N ALA A 32 1.14 2.66 -9.59
CA ALA A 32 0.27 3.54 -8.81
C ALA A 32 -0.95 3.98 -9.62
N CYS A 33 -2.12 3.99 -9.00
CA CYS A 33 -3.39 4.35 -9.60
C CYS A 33 -4.28 5.06 -8.58
N ARG A 34 -5.17 5.95 -9.05
CA ARG A 34 -6.18 6.58 -8.19
C ARG A 34 -7.52 5.89 -8.35
N VAL A 35 -8.16 5.62 -7.22
CA VAL A 35 -9.50 5.03 -7.13
C VAL A 35 -10.36 5.87 -6.20
N GLU A 36 -11.67 5.78 -6.37
CA GLU A 36 -12.62 6.46 -5.48
C GLU A 36 -12.70 5.73 -4.13
N ARG A 37 -12.80 6.46 -3.01
CA ARG A 37 -12.78 5.91 -1.65
C ARG A 37 -13.88 4.87 -1.41
N TRP A 38 -15.04 5.07 -2.02
CA TRP A 38 -16.21 4.19 -1.88
C TRP A 38 -16.00 2.81 -2.50
N ARG A 39 -14.98 2.64 -3.37
CA ARG A 39 -14.61 1.32 -3.92
C ARG A 39 -13.76 0.49 -2.98
N LEU A 40 -13.16 1.12 -1.96
CA LEU A 40 -12.37 0.41 -0.97
C LEU A 40 -13.25 -0.01 0.21
N PRO A 41 -12.96 -1.15 0.85
CA PRO A 41 -13.71 -1.59 2.01
C PRO A 41 -13.71 -0.53 3.13
N PRO A 42 -14.75 -0.50 3.97
CA PRO A 42 -14.75 0.33 5.16
C PRO A 42 -13.62 -0.13 6.10
N GLY A 43 -12.98 0.83 6.78
CA GLY A 43 -11.91 0.52 7.74
C GLY A 43 -10.50 0.33 7.15
N VAL A 44 -10.33 0.38 5.83
CA VAL A 44 -8.98 0.38 5.22
C VAL A 44 -8.15 1.57 5.69
N ARG A 45 -6.85 1.36 5.81
CA ARG A 45 -5.82 2.33 6.17
C ARG A 45 -4.71 2.33 5.14
N GLU A 46 -3.88 3.36 5.20
CA GLU A 46 -2.64 3.40 4.41
C GLU A 46 -1.75 2.22 4.80
N GLY A 47 -1.21 1.56 3.78
CA GLY A 47 -0.43 0.33 3.88
C GLY A 47 -1.23 -0.95 3.76
N ASP A 48 -2.57 -0.92 3.87
CA ASP A 48 -3.40 -2.11 3.77
C ASP A 48 -3.42 -2.69 2.35
N VAL A 49 -3.45 -4.02 2.27
CA VAL A 49 -3.59 -4.76 1.02
C VAL A 49 -5.06 -5.18 0.85
N VAL A 50 -5.62 -4.83 -0.29
CA VAL A 50 -6.98 -5.16 -0.70
C VAL A 50 -6.90 -6.11 -1.89
N VAL A 51 -7.62 -7.24 -1.81
CA VAL A 51 -7.71 -8.26 -2.85
C VAL A 51 -9.17 -8.50 -3.16
N ASP A 52 -9.55 -8.40 -4.43
CA ASP A 52 -10.95 -8.60 -4.85
C ASP A 52 -11.96 -7.74 -4.05
N GLY A 53 -11.57 -6.50 -3.72
CA GLY A 53 -12.38 -5.58 -2.92
C GLY A 53 -12.48 -5.89 -1.42
N ARG A 54 -11.72 -6.88 -0.91
CA ARG A 54 -11.67 -7.23 0.52
C ARG A 54 -10.31 -6.92 1.13
N LEU A 55 -10.30 -6.49 2.38
CA LEU A 55 -9.07 -6.31 3.14
C LEU A 55 -8.44 -7.68 3.43
N ASP A 56 -7.15 -7.83 3.11
CA ASP A 56 -6.37 -9.05 3.37
C ASP A 56 -5.32 -8.78 4.46
N PRO A 57 -5.62 -9.13 5.73
CA PRO A 57 -4.75 -8.81 6.86
C PRO A 57 -3.44 -9.60 6.82
N GLU A 58 -3.47 -10.84 6.33
CA GLU A 58 -2.28 -11.71 6.26
C GLU A 58 -1.25 -11.15 5.27
N ARG A 59 -1.69 -10.74 4.07
CA ARG A 59 -0.82 -10.09 3.08
C ARG A 59 -0.34 -8.72 3.53
N THR A 60 -1.20 -7.98 4.22
CA THR A 60 -0.82 -6.68 4.81
C THR A 60 0.34 -6.86 5.79
N GLU A 61 0.27 -7.86 6.66
CA GLU A 61 1.33 -8.12 7.63
C GLU A 61 2.60 -8.68 6.97
N ALA A 62 2.47 -9.60 6.01
CA ALA A 62 3.60 -10.13 5.26
C ALA A 62 4.38 -9.01 4.55
N LEU A 63 3.66 -8.06 3.93
CA LEU A 63 4.28 -6.90 3.30
C LEU A 63 4.94 -5.99 4.34
N ARG A 64 4.29 -5.76 5.49
CA ARG A 64 4.88 -4.97 6.58
C ARG A 64 6.21 -5.57 7.05
N GLN A 65 6.26 -6.88 7.23
CA GLN A 65 7.48 -7.61 7.58
C GLN A 65 8.54 -7.51 6.49
N GLU A 66 8.16 -7.63 5.22
CA GLU A 66 9.09 -7.50 4.11
C GLU A 66 9.70 -6.09 4.04
N VAL A 67 8.89 -5.05 4.18
CA VAL A 67 9.35 -3.65 4.22
C VAL A 67 10.26 -3.44 5.41
N ALA A 68 9.92 -3.96 6.59
CA ALA A 68 10.76 -3.86 7.79
C ALA A 68 12.12 -4.53 7.56
N ARG A 69 12.13 -5.73 6.96
CA ARG A 69 13.37 -6.45 6.61
C ARG A 69 14.22 -5.69 5.59
N LYS A 70 13.60 -5.17 4.53
CA LYS A 70 14.28 -4.35 3.50
C LYS A 70 14.84 -3.07 4.09
N ARG A 71 14.06 -2.38 4.96
CA ARG A 71 14.53 -1.19 5.69
C ARG A 71 15.69 -1.51 6.62
N ALA A 72 15.65 -2.62 7.34
CA ALA A 72 16.75 -3.06 8.18
C ALA A 72 18.01 -3.38 7.36
N ALA A 73 17.86 -3.98 6.18
CA ALA A 73 18.96 -4.25 5.26
C ALA A 73 19.53 -2.97 4.61
N LEU A 74 18.69 -1.95 4.39
CA LEU A 74 19.06 -0.64 3.86
C LEU A 74 19.43 0.38 4.94
N ALA A 75 19.28 0.03 6.22
CA ALA A 75 19.67 0.88 7.33
C ALA A 75 21.19 1.01 7.30
N VAL A 76 21.66 2.04 6.61
CA VAL A 76 23.05 2.47 6.67
C VAL A 76 23.30 2.83 8.15
N PRO A 77 24.26 2.19 8.83
CA PRO A 77 24.62 2.62 10.17
C PRO A 77 25.02 4.09 10.09
N LEU A 78 24.30 4.94 10.81
CA LEU A 78 24.67 6.34 10.95
C LEU A 78 26.10 6.38 11.52
N PRO A 79 27.05 7.07 10.88
CA PRO A 79 28.38 7.21 11.45
C PRO A 79 28.27 7.87 12.83
N PRO A 80 29.03 7.42 13.84
CA PRO A 80 28.96 8.00 15.17
C PRO A 80 29.32 9.49 15.09
N GLY A 81 28.35 10.36 15.41
CA GLY A 81 28.52 11.81 15.41
C GLY A 81 27.48 12.62 14.62
N LEU A 82 26.57 11.98 13.88
CA LEU A 82 25.52 12.67 13.13
C LEU A 82 24.18 12.62 13.89
N GLN A 83 23.78 13.75 14.48
CA GLN A 83 22.47 13.95 15.13
C GLN A 83 21.56 14.72 14.16
N LEU A 84 20.35 14.21 13.93
CA LEU A 84 19.27 14.91 13.20
C LEU A 84 18.42 15.74 14.16
#